data_AF-A0A916THX2-F1
#
_entry.id   AF-A0A916THX2-F1
#
_cell.length_a   1.000
_cell.length_b   1.000
_cell.length_c   1.000
_cell.angle_alpha   90.00
_cell.angle_beta   90.00
_cell.angle_gamma   90.00
#
_symmetry.space_group_name_H-M   'P 1'
#
loop_
_entity.id
_entity.type
_entity.pdbx_description
1 polymer ?
#
loop_
_entity_poly.entity_id
_entity_poly.type
_entity_poly.pdbx_seq_one_letter_code
_entity_poly.pdbx_strand_id
1 'polypeptide(L)'
;MPQKSARLTRLPRVRTAAAAAAVGAGLLVGLTACGSGQVSQTTNQQPAVPGAQGMTGQLALRNVELTYPSNDGATQQFDNGKPLDMTFIISNNSPDTADKLVSIEPTTGQGSVKIDGNTSLPAQQALRAGTPSLLLVDSAAASESPASGATNRHIDVVYTGGAATLTPGLNVDMKFTFSNAPAITLPVPIVAPIDQPRQP
;
A
#
# COMPACT_ATOMS: atom_id res chain seq x y z
N MET A 1 -91.42 -41.52 19.71
CA MET A 1 -90.91 -41.58 18.32
C MET A 1 -89.62 -40.78 18.26
N PRO A 2 -88.71 -41.00 17.29
CA PRO A 2 -87.99 -42.23 16.91
C PRO A 2 -86.46 -42.00 17.19
N GLN A 3 -85.40 -42.62 16.63
CA GLN A 3 -85.16 -43.80 15.79
C GLN A 3 -83.68 -44.25 15.97
N LYS A 4 -83.39 -45.58 16.07
CA LYS A 4 -82.05 -46.22 15.90
C LYS A 4 -80.99 -45.88 17.00
N SER A 5 -80.08 -46.76 17.44
CA SER A 5 -79.21 -47.79 16.79
C SER A 5 -78.00 -47.16 16.06
N ALA A 6 -76.76 -47.66 16.15
CA ALA A 6 -76.34 -49.01 16.56
C ALA A 6 -74.96 -49.11 17.28
N ARG A 7 -74.79 -50.32 17.85
CA ARG A 7 -73.61 -51.08 18.32
C ARG A 7 -72.25 -50.86 17.63
N LEU A 8 -71.21 -51.46 18.26
CA LEU A 8 -69.90 -52.00 17.76
C LEU A 8 -68.67 -51.08 18.01
N THR A 9 -67.49 -51.54 18.51
CA THR A 9 -67.10 -52.85 19.12
C THR A 9 -66.02 -52.68 20.21
N ARG A 10 -65.74 -53.77 20.94
CA ARG A 10 -64.75 -54.00 22.01
C ARG A 10 -63.38 -53.28 21.90
N LEU A 11 -62.98 -52.72 23.05
CA LEU A 11 -61.67 -52.82 23.74
C LEU A 11 -60.62 -53.79 23.12
N PRO A 12 -59.32 -53.43 23.18
CA PRO A 12 -58.56 -53.76 24.41
C PRO A 12 -57.93 -52.55 25.12
N ARG A 13 -57.73 -52.67 26.45
CA ARG A 13 -56.82 -51.80 27.21
C ARG A 13 -55.44 -52.46 27.28
N VAL A 14 -54.43 -51.82 26.69
CA VAL A 14 -53.02 -52.07 27.01
C VAL A 14 -52.37 -50.71 27.29
N ARG A 15 -52.35 -50.31 28.57
CA ARG A 15 -51.65 -49.10 29.03
C ARG A 15 -50.22 -49.45 29.40
N THR A 16 -49.36 -49.61 28.39
CA THR A 16 -47.92 -49.86 28.58
C THR A 16 -47.11 -48.59 28.45
N ALA A 17 -46.39 -48.28 29.53
CA ALA A 17 -45.26 -47.35 29.64
C ALA A 17 -45.48 -45.85 29.29
N ALA A 18 -44.80 -45.00 30.05
CA ALA A 18 -44.68 -43.58 29.82
C ALA A 18 -43.39 -43.25 29.03
N ALA A 19 -43.07 -41.96 28.92
CA ALA A 19 -41.78 -41.39 28.52
C ALA A 19 -41.41 -41.42 27.02
N ALA A 20 -41.93 -40.42 26.30
CA ALA A 20 -41.08 -39.56 25.48
C ALA A 20 -41.69 -38.14 25.49
N ALA A 21 -41.02 -37.18 26.12
CA ALA A 21 -41.43 -35.78 26.06
C ALA A 21 -40.96 -35.16 24.74
N ALA A 22 -41.81 -34.37 24.09
CA ALA A 22 -41.45 -33.72 22.84
C ALA A 22 -40.44 -32.58 23.09
N VAL A 23 -39.29 -32.65 22.43
CA VAL A 23 -38.33 -31.54 22.30
C VAL A 23 -38.46 -30.97 20.90
N GLY A 24 -38.61 -29.65 20.79
CA GLY A 24 -39.02 -28.98 19.55
C GLY A 24 -37.89 -28.53 18.62
N ALA A 25 -38.30 -28.30 17.37
CA ALA A 25 -37.70 -27.51 16.29
C ALA A 25 -36.32 -26.84 16.50
N GLY A 26 -35.42 -27.07 15.53
CA GLY A 26 -34.21 -26.27 15.33
C GLY A 26 -33.48 -26.64 14.03
N LEU A 27 -33.69 -25.86 12.95
CA LEU A 27 -32.91 -25.97 11.72
C LEU A 27 -31.55 -25.29 11.91
N LEU A 28 -30.46 -26.03 11.76
CA LEU A 28 -29.10 -25.48 11.68
C LEU A 28 -28.49 -25.75 10.31
N VAL A 29 -28.82 -24.90 9.35
CA VAL A 29 -28.07 -24.77 8.08
C VAL A 29 -26.78 -24.02 8.37
N GLY A 30 -25.79 -24.74 8.91
CA GLY A 30 -24.45 -24.21 9.20
C GLY A 30 -23.59 -24.22 7.95
N LEU A 31 -23.42 -23.05 7.33
CA LEU A 31 -22.57 -22.85 6.14
C LEU A 31 -21.17 -23.44 6.34
N THR A 32 -20.69 -24.21 5.36
CA THR A 32 -19.26 -24.45 5.17
C THR A 32 -18.59 -23.12 4.82
N ALA A 33 -18.14 -22.38 5.83
CA ALA A 33 -17.47 -21.09 5.65
C ALA A 33 -16.25 -21.26 4.74
N CYS A 34 -16.10 -20.36 3.76
CA CYS A 34 -15.02 -20.44 2.78
C CYS A 34 -13.64 -20.38 3.47
N GLY A 35 -12.69 -21.18 2.99
CA GLY A 35 -11.37 -21.41 3.59
C GLY A 35 -10.39 -20.23 3.53
N SER A 36 -10.84 -18.99 3.69
CA SER A 36 -10.00 -17.81 3.90
C SER A 36 -9.83 -17.57 5.40
N GLY A 37 -8.83 -18.21 6.00
CA GLY A 37 -8.37 -17.85 7.35
C GLY A 37 -7.80 -16.42 7.40
N GLN A 38 -7.44 -15.94 8.59
CA GLN A 38 -7.03 -14.53 8.80
C GLN A 38 -5.74 -14.09 8.07
N VAL A 39 -5.09 -14.99 7.33
CA VAL A 39 -4.03 -14.67 6.38
C VAL A 39 -4.49 -15.11 5.00
N SER A 40 -4.76 -14.15 4.12
CA SER A 40 -5.02 -14.43 2.70
C SER A 40 -3.72 -14.83 2.01
N GLN A 41 -3.79 -15.64 0.96
CA GLN A 41 -2.66 -15.89 0.05
C GLN A 41 -2.17 -14.61 -0.67
N THR A 42 -2.92 -13.50 -0.56
CA THR A 42 -2.53 -12.16 -1.00
C THR A 42 -1.92 -11.27 0.10
N THR A 43 -2.04 -11.63 1.39
CA THR A 43 -1.66 -10.74 2.53
C THR A 43 -0.18 -10.34 2.52
N ASN A 44 0.71 -11.22 2.06
CA ASN A 44 2.16 -10.97 2.00
C ASN A 44 2.67 -10.63 0.58
N GLN A 45 1.78 -10.38 -0.39
CA GLN A 45 2.19 -9.91 -1.71
C GLN A 45 2.80 -8.51 -1.57
N GLN A 46 4.12 -8.41 -1.77
CA GLN A 46 4.74 -7.10 -1.95
C GLN A 46 4.09 -6.43 -3.18
N PRO A 47 3.76 -5.13 -3.11
CA PRO A 47 3.20 -4.42 -4.27
C PRO A 47 4.11 -4.59 -5.49
N ALA A 48 3.52 -4.96 -6.62
CA ALA A 48 4.24 -5.13 -7.89
C ALA A 48 4.56 -3.78 -8.57
N VAL A 49 5.15 -2.87 -7.79
CA VAL A 49 5.62 -1.55 -8.21
C VAL A 49 7.13 -1.48 -7.97
N PRO A 50 7.90 -0.77 -8.80
CA PRO A 50 9.30 -0.51 -8.50
C PRO A 50 9.44 0.45 -7.29
N GLY A 51 10.62 0.43 -6.69
CA GLY A 51 10.96 1.22 -5.51
C GLY A 51 10.89 0.47 -4.17
N ALA A 52 11.66 0.97 -3.20
CA ALA A 52 11.65 0.51 -1.81
C ALA A 52 10.42 1.04 -1.06
N GLN A 53 10.13 0.43 0.09
CA GLN A 53 9.03 0.83 0.97
C GLN A 53 9.34 0.48 2.43
N GLY A 54 8.69 1.19 3.37
CA GLY A 54 8.85 0.97 4.80
C GLY A 54 7.90 1.83 5.63
N MET A 55 8.00 1.73 6.96
CA MET A 55 7.14 2.44 7.90
C MET A 55 7.95 2.89 9.12
N THR A 56 7.77 4.13 9.55
CA THR A 56 8.39 4.69 10.77
C THR A 56 7.39 5.55 11.54
N GLY A 57 7.12 5.19 12.79
CA GLY A 57 5.98 5.74 13.52
C GLY A 57 4.68 5.59 12.72
N GLN A 58 3.95 6.69 12.51
CA GLN A 58 2.75 6.74 11.66
C GLN A 58 3.04 6.99 10.17
N LEU A 59 4.29 7.21 9.77
CA LEU A 59 4.66 7.52 8.38
C LEU A 59 4.90 6.23 7.58
N ALA A 60 4.24 6.09 6.44
CA ALA A 60 4.45 5.00 5.48
C ALA A 60 5.12 5.53 4.21
N LEU A 61 6.31 5.04 3.91
CA LEU A 61 7.09 5.37 2.72
C LEU A 61 6.87 4.27 1.66
N ARG A 62 6.59 4.65 0.41
CA ARG A 62 6.30 3.74 -0.72
C ARG A 62 6.87 4.25 -2.03
N ASN A 63 7.11 3.32 -2.96
CA ASN A 63 7.60 3.58 -4.31
C ASN A 63 8.88 4.44 -4.31
N VAL A 64 9.78 4.21 -3.33
CA VAL A 64 10.99 5.01 -3.16
C VAL A 64 12.05 4.50 -4.15
N GLU A 65 12.26 5.23 -5.24
CA GLU A 65 13.17 4.83 -6.33
C GLU A 65 14.03 5.99 -6.81
N LEU A 66 15.21 5.67 -7.36
CA LEU A 66 16.07 6.59 -8.08
C LEU A 66 15.99 6.28 -9.58
N THR A 67 15.68 7.27 -10.40
CA THR A 67 15.50 7.10 -11.85
C THR A 67 16.38 8.09 -12.60
N TYR A 68 16.95 7.67 -13.73
CA TYR A 68 17.66 8.59 -14.62
C TYR A 68 16.67 9.56 -15.29
N PRO A 69 16.97 10.87 -15.36
CA PRO A 69 16.04 11.86 -15.89
C PRO A 69 15.78 11.65 -17.39
N SER A 70 14.51 11.63 -17.79
CA SER A 70 14.07 11.19 -19.13
C SER A 70 14.54 12.08 -20.29
N ASN A 71 15.04 13.28 -20.01
CA ASN A 71 15.45 14.28 -21.01
C ASN A 71 16.89 14.10 -21.54
N ASP A 72 17.74 13.31 -20.88
CA ASP A 72 19.17 13.19 -21.23
C ASP A 72 19.43 12.26 -22.44
N GLY A 73 18.39 11.56 -22.91
CA GLY A 73 18.40 10.71 -24.11
C GLY A 73 18.85 9.27 -23.85
N ALA A 74 18.07 8.29 -24.34
CA ALA A 74 18.21 6.86 -24.05
C ALA A 74 19.49 6.17 -24.59
N THR A 75 20.48 6.92 -25.08
CA THR A 75 21.76 6.43 -25.62
C THR A 75 22.98 6.82 -24.78
N GLN A 76 22.84 7.77 -23.86
CA GLN A 76 23.95 8.15 -22.98
C GLN A 76 24.21 6.99 -22.02
N GLN A 77 25.48 6.61 -21.84
CA GLN A 77 25.83 5.61 -20.84
C GLN A 77 25.34 6.05 -19.45
N PHE A 78 25.15 5.09 -18.54
CA PHE A 78 24.85 5.32 -17.13
C PHE A 78 26.04 5.98 -16.44
N ASP A 79 26.20 7.27 -16.71
CA ASP A 79 27.43 8.03 -16.53
C ASP A 79 27.70 8.31 -15.06
N ASN A 80 28.92 7.98 -14.65
CA ASN A 80 29.35 8.03 -13.26
C ASN A 80 29.15 9.43 -12.65
N GLY A 81 28.14 9.58 -11.77
CA GLY A 81 27.84 10.83 -11.07
C GLY A 81 26.80 11.75 -11.74
N LYS A 82 26.11 11.33 -12.81
CA LYS A 82 24.90 12.01 -13.33
C LYS A 82 23.85 12.22 -12.22
N PRO A 83 23.02 13.27 -12.30
CA PRO A 83 21.84 13.40 -11.44
C PRO A 83 20.87 12.23 -11.62
N LEU A 84 20.24 11.81 -10.52
CA LEU A 84 19.12 10.88 -10.49
C LEU A 84 17.94 11.54 -9.79
N ASP A 85 16.77 11.51 -10.41
CA ASP A 85 15.53 11.98 -9.80
C ASP A 85 15.04 10.92 -8.81
N MET A 86 14.58 11.34 -7.63
CA MET A 86 14.02 10.44 -6.63
C MET A 86 12.49 10.56 -6.63
N THR A 87 11.81 9.46 -6.97
CA THR A 87 10.35 9.34 -6.83
C THR A 87 10.01 8.68 -5.50
N PHE A 88 8.95 9.14 -4.82
CA PHE A 88 8.36 8.46 -3.66
C PHE A 88 6.96 8.99 -3.30
N ILE A 89 6.26 8.24 -2.43
CA ILE A 89 5.10 8.70 -1.66
C ILE A 89 5.37 8.47 -0.17
N ILE A 90 5.17 9.50 0.66
CA ILE A 90 5.18 9.40 2.13
C ILE A 90 3.79 9.78 2.64
N SER A 91 3.05 8.82 3.19
CA SER A 91 1.74 9.04 3.82
C SER A 91 1.88 9.19 5.33
N ASN A 92 1.32 10.26 5.91
CA ASN A 92 1.20 10.41 7.35
C ASN A 92 -0.14 9.85 7.83
N ASN A 93 -0.13 8.66 8.43
CA ASN A 93 -1.32 7.98 8.94
C ASN A 93 -1.67 8.38 10.39
N SER A 94 -1.10 9.47 10.91
CA SER A 94 -1.50 10.03 12.20
C SER A 94 -2.88 10.70 12.09
N PRO A 95 -3.79 10.54 13.07
CA PRO A 95 -5.10 11.17 13.02
C PRO A 95 -5.04 12.71 13.18
N ASP A 96 -4.07 13.22 13.94
CA ASP A 96 -3.99 14.61 14.38
C ASP A 96 -2.58 15.23 14.27
N THR A 97 -1.52 14.42 14.36
CA THR A 97 -0.14 14.89 14.51
C THR A 97 0.55 15.05 13.16
N ALA A 98 0.94 16.29 12.84
CA ALA A 98 1.76 16.59 11.65
C ALA A 98 3.24 16.23 11.84
N ASP A 99 3.95 16.07 10.74
CA ASP A 99 5.41 15.95 10.67
C ASP A 99 5.96 16.78 9.50
N LYS A 100 7.27 16.73 9.25
CA LYS A 100 7.96 17.32 8.12
C LYS A 100 9.20 16.48 7.81
N LEU A 101 9.41 16.15 6.53
CA LEU A 101 10.67 15.58 6.04
C LEU A 101 11.78 16.64 6.17
N VAL A 102 12.85 16.30 6.88
CA VAL A 102 13.98 17.19 7.22
C VAL A 102 15.12 17.03 6.24
N SER A 103 15.58 15.80 6.03
CA SER A 103 16.66 15.46 5.09
C SER A 103 16.49 14.05 4.50
N ILE A 104 17.16 13.82 3.38
CA ILE A 104 17.44 12.49 2.82
C ILE A 104 18.95 12.43 2.60
N GLU A 105 19.61 11.40 3.14
CA GLU A 105 21.08 11.28 3.17
C GLU A 105 21.51 9.88 2.74
N PRO A 106 22.47 9.72 1.80
CA PRO A 106 23.06 8.42 1.50
C PRO A 106 23.91 7.96 2.69
N THR A 107 23.67 6.75 3.22
CA THR A 107 24.39 6.23 4.41
C THR A 107 25.89 6.07 4.20
N THR A 108 26.31 5.95 2.94
CA THR A 108 27.72 5.86 2.52
C THR A 108 28.47 7.20 2.58
N GLY A 109 27.76 8.32 2.77
CA GLY A 109 28.34 9.67 2.70
C GLY A 109 28.80 10.11 1.31
N GLN A 110 28.54 9.32 0.26
CA GLN A 110 28.86 9.67 -1.12
C GLN A 110 27.65 10.32 -1.81
N GLY A 111 27.85 11.51 -2.37
CA GLY A 111 26.81 12.29 -3.04
C GLY A 111 25.92 13.09 -2.07
N SER A 112 24.96 13.80 -2.65
CA SER A 112 24.06 14.70 -1.94
C SER A 112 22.66 14.69 -2.54
N VAL A 113 21.63 14.86 -1.71
CA VAL A 113 20.24 14.98 -2.16
C VAL A 113 19.78 16.43 -1.99
N LYS A 114 19.32 17.03 -3.08
CA LYS A 114 18.62 18.32 -3.09
C LYS A 114 17.12 18.06 -3.02
N ILE A 115 16.40 18.86 -2.23
CA ILE A 115 14.94 18.80 -2.08
C ILE A 115 14.39 20.20 -2.31
N ASP A 116 13.49 20.35 -3.26
CA ASP A 116 12.83 21.62 -3.61
C ASP A 116 11.33 21.54 -3.35
N GLY A 117 10.77 22.60 -2.75
CA GLY A 117 9.35 22.70 -2.44
C GLY A 117 8.99 22.44 -0.96
N ASN A 118 7.71 22.15 -0.69
CA ASN A 118 7.16 22.13 0.67
C ASN A 118 7.13 20.70 1.25
N THR A 119 8.10 20.37 2.12
CA THR A 119 8.27 19.03 2.70
C THR A 119 7.38 18.73 3.94
N SER A 120 6.35 19.52 4.20
CA SER A 120 5.41 19.32 5.30
C SER A 120 4.50 18.10 5.07
N LEU A 121 4.28 17.33 6.15
CA LEU A 121 3.44 16.13 6.20
C LEU A 121 2.31 16.31 7.23
N PRO A 122 1.24 17.07 6.93
CA PRO A 122 0.10 17.19 7.84
C PRO A 122 -0.54 15.83 8.14
N ALA A 123 -1.26 15.75 9.26
CA ALA A 123 -1.99 14.55 9.64
C ALA A 123 -2.97 14.11 8.54
N GLN A 124 -3.07 12.80 8.30
CA GLN A 124 -3.89 12.17 7.27
C GLN A 124 -3.60 12.59 5.81
N GLN A 125 -2.46 13.25 5.54
CA GLN A 125 -2.05 13.71 4.21
C GLN A 125 -0.82 12.94 3.68
N ALA A 126 -0.46 13.14 2.41
CA ALA A 126 0.77 12.61 1.83
C ALA A 126 1.65 13.68 1.14
N LEU A 127 2.95 13.41 1.15
CA LEU A 127 4.00 14.10 0.39
C LEU A 127 4.43 13.18 -0.77
N ARG A 128 4.65 13.74 -1.95
CA ARG A 128 5.02 13.03 -3.18
C ARG A 128 6.26 13.68 -3.77
N ALA A 129 7.25 12.87 -4.15
CA ALA A 129 8.42 13.35 -4.88
C ALA A 129 8.39 12.92 -6.35
N GLY A 130 8.80 13.84 -7.23
CA GLY A 130 8.93 13.61 -8.67
C GLY A 130 7.62 13.45 -9.43
N THR A 131 7.74 13.30 -10.75
CA THR A 131 6.66 12.87 -11.64
C THR A 131 6.72 11.35 -11.80
N PRO A 132 5.70 10.58 -11.35
CA PRO A 132 5.71 9.12 -11.50
C PRO A 132 5.68 8.76 -12.99
N SER A 133 6.65 7.96 -13.43
CA SER A 133 6.96 7.66 -14.83
C SER A 133 5.78 7.13 -15.67
N LEU A 134 4.76 6.53 -15.04
CA LEU A 134 3.59 5.95 -15.70
C LEU A 134 2.35 6.87 -15.75
N LEU A 135 2.44 8.13 -15.28
CA LEU A 135 1.39 9.11 -15.54
C LEU A 135 1.67 9.88 -16.83
N LEU A 136 0.83 9.68 -17.84
CA LEU A 136 0.68 10.62 -18.95
C LEU A 136 0.31 11.99 -18.38
N VAL A 137 1.21 12.96 -18.52
CA VAL A 137 1.08 14.28 -17.89
C VAL A 137 0.09 15.15 -18.66
N ASP A 138 -1.20 14.93 -18.43
CA ASP A 138 -2.18 15.98 -18.74
C ASP A 138 -1.86 17.21 -17.89
N SER A 139 -1.39 18.26 -18.55
CA SER A 139 -0.78 19.43 -17.91
C SER A 139 -1.80 20.33 -17.20
N ALA A 140 -3.08 19.98 -17.23
CA ALA A 140 -4.13 20.58 -16.40
C ALA A 140 -4.02 20.21 -14.90
N ALA A 141 -3.48 19.03 -14.56
CA ALA A 141 -3.46 18.52 -13.17
C ALA A 141 -2.56 19.32 -12.21
N ALA A 142 -1.75 20.26 -12.72
CA ALA A 142 -0.93 21.17 -11.92
C ALA A 142 -1.72 22.28 -11.19
N SER A 143 -3.05 22.37 -11.36
CA SER A 143 -3.89 23.40 -10.71
C SER A 143 -5.33 22.96 -10.42
N GLU A 144 -5.53 21.72 -9.96
CA GLU A 144 -6.84 21.24 -9.50
C GLU A 144 -7.09 21.55 -8.01
N SER A 145 -8.24 22.17 -7.72
CA SER A 145 -8.69 22.54 -6.37
C SER A 145 -9.27 21.34 -5.61
N PRO A 146 -9.14 21.21 -4.28
CA PRO A 146 -9.34 19.93 -3.60
C PRO A 146 -10.82 19.51 -3.46
N ALA A 147 -11.27 18.63 -4.35
CA ALA A 147 -12.38 17.73 -4.06
C ALA A 147 -11.91 16.65 -3.05
N SER A 148 -12.63 16.51 -1.94
CA SER A 148 -12.36 15.50 -0.88
C SER A 148 -11.01 15.62 -0.14
N GLY A 149 -10.63 16.83 0.29
CA GLY A 149 -9.82 17.07 1.50
C GLY A 149 -8.34 16.64 1.53
N ALA A 150 -7.88 15.82 0.58
CA ALA A 150 -6.54 15.25 0.56
C ALA A 150 -5.57 16.06 -0.32
N THR A 151 -5.06 17.19 0.20
CA THR A 151 -4.09 18.03 -0.53
C THR A 151 -2.69 17.40 -0.49
N ASN A 152 -2.46 16.44 -1.38
CA ASN A 152 -1.14 15.85 -1.60
C ASN A 152 -0.13 16.95 -2.01
N ARG A 153 0.97 17.08 -1.28
CA ARG A 153 2.06 17.99 -1.65
C ARG A 153 3.00 17.31 -2.63
N HIS A 154 3.40 18.02 -3.68
CA HIS A 154 4.48 17.61 -4.57
C HIS A 154 5.76 18.41 -4.27
N ILE A 155 6.90 17.71 -4.40
CA ILE A 155 8.26 18.24 -4.27
C ILE A 155 9.15 17.60 -5.34
N ASP A 156 10.23 18.28 -5.69
CA ASP A 156 11.28 17.73 -6.53
C ASP A 156 12.45 17.28 -5.66
N VAL A 157 13.03 16.12 -5.95
CA VAL A 157 14.11 15.52 -5.17
C VAL A 157 15.14 14.94 -6.12
N VAL A 158 16.38 15.41 -6.03
CA VAL A 158 17.46 15.05 -6.97
C VAL A 158 18.69 14.61 -6.19
N TYR A 159 19.18 13.41 -6.46
CA TYR A 159 20.42 12.86 -5.91
C TYR A 159 21.56 13.06 -6.92
N THR A 160 22.72 13.53 -6.45
CA THR A 160 23.86 13.92 -7.31
C THR A 160 25.20 13.49 -6.70
N GLY A 161 26.20 13.23 -7.55
CA GLY A 161 27.58 13.01 -7.11
C GLY A 161 27.81 11.75 -6.26
N GLY A 162 26.98 10.72 -6.44
CA GLY A 162 27.10 9.45 -5.73
C GLY A 162 28.38 8.65 -6.07
N ALA A 163 28.46 7.42 -5.56
CA ALA A 163 29.52 6.48 -5.92
C ALA A 163 29.67 6.33 -7.44
N ALA A 164 30.87 6.06 -7.94
CA ALA A 164 31.18 6.11 -9.37
C ALA A 164 30.17 5.32 -10.23
N THR A 165 30.03 4.01 -10.04
CA THR A 165 29.11 3.19 -10.84
C THR A 165 27.70 3.18 -10.26
N LEU A 166 26.75 3.90 -10.89
CA LEU A 166 25.33 3.96 -10.52
C LEU A 166 24.44 3.14 -11.47
N THR A 167 24.78 1.87 -11.71
CA THR A 167 24.03 0.99 -12.62
C THR A 167 22.62 0.68 -12.09
N PRO A 168 21.57 0.69 -12.95
CA PRO A 168 20.26 0.17 -12.58
C PRO A 168 20.29 -1.28 -12.05
N GLY A 169 19.40 -1.59 -11.10
CA GLY A 169 19.38 -2.86 -10.38
C GLY A 169 20.34 -2.92 -9.17
N LEU A 170 21.14 -1.88 -8.93
CA LEU A 170 21.81 -1.65 -7.65
C LEU A 170 20.91 -0.82 -6.71
N ASN A 171 21.11 -0.97 -5.41
CA ASN A 171 20.43 -0.17 -4.39
C ASN A 171 21.42 0.84 -3.76
N VAL A 172 20.91 2.02 -3.40
CA VAL A 172 21.59 3.00 -2.54
C VAL A 172 20.84 3.10 -1.23
N ASP A 173 21.50 2.80 -0.11
CA ASP A 173 20.90 2.96 1.22
C ASP A 173 20.70 4.46 1.53
N MET A 174 19.45 4.90 1.52
CA MET A 174 19.04 6.28 1.80
C MET A 174 18.36 6.37 3.15
N LYS A 175 18.88 7.22 4.03
CA LYS A 175 18.31 7.56 5.34
C LYS A 175 17.38 8.77 5.19
N PHE A 176 16.11 8.58 5.53
CA PHE A 176 15.09 9.62 5.62
C PHE A 176 15.00 10.12 7.06
N THR A 177 15.16 11.42 7.28
CA THR A 177 15.05 12.05 8.60
C THR A 177 13.79 12.91 8.67
N PHE A 178 12.99 12.71 9.72
CA PHE A 178 11.75 13.46 9.98
C PHE A 178 11.90 14.36 11.21
N SER A 179 10.88 15.18 11.50
CA SER A 179 10.90 16.11 12.64
C SER A 179 10.41 15.44 13.92
N ASN A 180 9.41 14.55 13.80
CA ASN A 180 8.78 13.85 14.93
C ASN A 180 8.96 12.32 14.86
N ALA A 181 8.82 11.72 13.67
CA ALA A 181 9.01 10.28 13.48
C ALA A 181 10.51 9.88 13.52
N PRO A 182 10.85 8.66 13.97
CA PRO A 182 12.21 8.15 13.89
C PRO A 182 12.75 8.13 12.45
N ALA A 183 14.04 8.38 12.28
CA ALA A 183 14.68 8.23 10.97
C ALA A 183 14.65 6.77 10.49
N ILE A 184 14.50 6.55 9.19
CA ILE A 184 14.45 5.23 8.55
C ILE A 184 15.42 5.15 7.39
N THR A 185 16.17 4.06 7.29
CA THR A 185 17.01 3.75 6.13
C THR A 185 16.27 2.78 5.21
N LEU A 186 16.24 3.06 3.91
CA LEU A 186 15.68 2.20 2.88
C LEU A 186 16.74 1.89 1.81
N PRO A 187 16.83 0.64 1.30
CA PRO A 187 17.70 0.29 0.18
C PRO A 187 17.03 0.70 -1.13
N VAL A 188 17.24 1.95 -1.56
CA VAL A 188 16.51 2.56 -2.69
C VAL A 188 17.09 2.06 -4.02
N PRO A 189 16.31 1.34 -4.85
CA PRO A 189 16.81 0.84 -6.14
C PRO A 189 17.03 1.97 -7.15
N ILE A 190 18.06 1.81 -7.96
CA ILE A 190 18.28 2.57 -9.19
C ILE A 190 17.54 1.88 -10.33
N VAL A 191 16.72 2.63 -11.06
CA VAL A 191 15.81 2.16 -12.11
C VAL A 191 16.16 2.82 -13.43
N ALA A 192 16.08 2.06 -14.52
CA ALA A 192 16.30 2.58 -15.87
C ALA A 192 15.07 3.38 -16.37
N PRO A 193 15.24 4.39 -17.24
CA PRO A 193 14.11 5.09 -17.86
C PRO A 193 13.22 4.14 -18.65
N ILE A 194 11.90 4.30 -18.54
CA ILE A 194 10.92 3.41 -19.18
C ILE A 194 10.92 3.47 -20.71
N ASP A 195 11.45 4.53 -21.30
CA ASP A 195 11.55 4.74 -22.75
C ASP A 195 12.78 4.07 -23.40
N GLN A 196 13.53 3.23 -22.67
CA GLN A 196 14.63 2.48 -23.27
C GLN A 196 14.11 1.46 -24.30
N PRO A 197 14.60 1.51 -25.56
CA PRO A 197 14.31 0.46 -26.54
C PRO A 197 14.80 -0.88 -26.00
N ARG A 198 13.95 -1.92 -26.03
CA ARG A 198 14.37 -3.28 -25.68
C ARG A 198 15.51 -3.68 -26.61
N GLN A 199 16.68 -3.98 -26.05
CA GLN A 199 17.80 -4.50 -26.83
C GLN A 199 17.41 -5.87 -27.42
N PRO A 200 17.68 -6.11 -28.73
CA PRO A 200 17.30 -7.33 -29.44
C PRO A 200 18.20 -8.53 -29.12
#